data_AF-A0A1E4R6X5-F1
#
_entry.id   AF-A0A1E4R6X5-F1
#
_cell.length_a   1.000
_cell.length_b   1.000
_cell.length_c   1.000
_cell.angle_alpha   90.00
_cell.angle_beta   90.00
_cell.angle_gamma   90.00
#
_symmetry.space_group_name_H-M   'P 1'
#
loop_
_entity.id
_entity.type
_entity.pdbx_description
1 polymer ?
#
loop_
_entity_poly.entity_id
_entity_poly.type
_entity_poly.pdbx_seq_one_letter_code
_entity_poly.pdbx_strand_id
1 'polypeptide(L)'
;MTKTNIEILEELIEKGYTLVRKNPTSIALEFKQDYYAEVDKIKRDRDLTPAAKAYKQEQLQEKFGKRLFEVLAEQKADYKKVVEQAQKLAQTIQTTPHDKPKDDLKVKLFEDEIASLVTSTMLGTNAGRSIEALDDFIGKYGDEPYFAQQIKSQFPQFASNVLGIESSPQNRFALSKVLERVESKVTTPERAKAAEALGFFGNGDVKFYPEGLAPYNAIQQIIGRDAARYLNEPEKAVELISTAE
;
A
#
# COMPACT_ATOMS: atom_id res chain seq x y z
N MET A 1 -24.25 4.87 -9.39
CA MET A 1 -23.77 5.13 -8.02
C MET A 1 -22.27 5.29 -8.09
N THR A 2 -21.73 6.38 -7.56
CA THR A 2 -20.28 6.61 -7.47
C THR A 2 -19.71 5.76 -6.33
N LYS A 3 -18.62 5.04 -6.57
CA LYS A 3 -17.94 4.23 -5.54
C LYS A 3 -17.38 5.13 -4.44
N THR A 4 -17.44 4.66 -3.21
CA THR A 4 -16.83 5.33 -2.05
C THR A 4 -15.31 5.19 -2.09
N ASN A 5 -14.60 6.06 -1.36
CA ASN A 5 -13.13 5.96 -1.24
C ASN A 5 -12.67 4.62 -0.67
N ILE A 6 -13.44 4.06 0.28
CA ILE A 6 -13.15 2.75 0.88
C ILE A 6 -13.26 1.65 -0.18
N GLU A 7 -14.36 1.62 -0.93
CA GLU A 7 -14.57 0.63 -2.00
C GLU A 7 -13.47 0.70 -3.06
N ILE A 8 -13.04 1.91 -3.46
CA ILE A 8 -11.95 2.08 -4.43
C ILE A 8 -10.63 1.52 -3.87
N LEU A 9 -10.30 1.80 -2.60
CA LEU A 9 -9.09 1.27 -1.98
C LEU A 9 -9.14 -0.26 -1.84
N GLU A 10 -10.30 -0.83 -1.49
CA GLU A 10 -10.49 -2.28 -1.41
C GLU A 10 -10.26 -2.96 -2.76
N GLU A 11 -10.84 -2.42 -3.83
CA GLU A 11 -10.65 -2.93 -5.19
C GLU A 11 -9.19 -2.86 -5.62
N LEU A 12 -8.49 -1.77 -5.28
CA LEU A 12 -7.07 -1.64 -5.58
C LEU A 12 -6.24 -2.67 -4.82
N ILE A 13 -6.49 -2.86 -3.52
CA ILE A 13 -5.82 -3.89 -2.70
C ILE A 13 -6.08 -5.29 -3.27
N GLU A 14 -7.33 -5.62 -3.63
CA GLU A 14 -7.69 -6.92 -4.20
C GLU A 14 -6.99 -7.14 -5.55
N LYS A 15 -6.96 -6.11 -6.41
CA LYS A 15 -6.25 -6.16 -7.69
C LYS A 15 -4.75 -6.34 -7.48
N GLY A 16 -4.15 -5.63 -6.54
CA GLY A 16 -2.75 -5.79 -6.15
C GLY A 16 -2.45 -7.20 -5.64
N TYR A 17 -3.31 -7.74 -4.77
CA TYR A 17 -3.22 -9.12 -4.28
C TYR A 17 -3.28 -10.13 -5.43
N THR A 18 -4.22 -9.94 -6.36
CA THR A 18 -4.39 -10.83 -7.52
C THR A 18 -3.16 -10.83 -8.40
N LEU A 19 -2.62 -9.64 -8.71
CA LEU A 19 -1.40 -9.48 -9.49
C LEU A 19 -0.17 -10.14 -8.84
N VAL A 20 -0.07 -10.12 -7.51
CA VAL A 20 1.10 -10.65 -6.78
C VAL A 20 0.98 -12.13 -6.42
N ARG A 21 -0.25 -12.63 -6.17
CA ARG A 21 -0.45 -13.98 -5.61
C ARG A 21 -1.12 -14.95 -6.58
N LYS A 22 -2.10 -14.50 -7.37
CA LYS A 22 -2.88 -15.37 -8.27
C LYS A 22 -2.25 -15.44 -9.66
N ASN A 23 -1.94 -14.29 -10.24
CA ASN A 23 -1.43 -14.20 -11.61
C ASN A 23 -0.12 -14.95 -11.84
N PRO A 24 0.90 -14.92 -10.95
CA PRO A 24 2.14 -15.66 -11.20
C PRO A 24 1.91 -17.15 -11.39
N THR A 25 0.97 -17.74 -10.65
CA THR A 25 0.60 -19.14 -10.76
C THR A 25 -0.15 -19.43 -12.06
N SER A 26 -1.13 -18.59 -12.43
CA SER A 26 -1.87 -18.74 -13.70
C SER A 26 -0.95 -18.64 -14.90
N ILE A 27 -0.12 -17.59 -14.93
CA ILE A 27 0.85 -17.34 -16.01
C ILE A 27 1.81 -18.51 -16.15
N ALA A 28 2.38 -19.01 -15.04
CA ALA A 28 3.30 -20.14 -15.09
C ALA A 28 2.63 -21.43 -15.58
N LEU A 29 1.36 -21.65 -15.21
CA LEU A 29 0.59 -22.82 -15.64
C LEU A 29 0.25 -22.75 -17.13
N GLU A 30 -0.29 -21.63 -17.60
CA GLU A 30 -0.64 -21.38 -19.00
C GLU A 30 0.61 -21.47 -19.88
N PHE A 31 1.70 -20.81 -19.46
CA PHE A 31 2.99 -20.87 -20.15
C PHE A 31 3.49 -22.31 -20.31
N LYS A 32 3.41 -23.10 -19.24
CA LYS A 32 3.82 -24.51 -19.25
C LYS A 32 2.94 -25.35 -20.18
N GLN A 33 1.62 -25.18 -20.11
CA GLN A 33 0.67 -25.93 -20.92
C GLN A 33 0.85 -25.63 -22.41
N ASP A 34 0.89 -24.36 -22.78
CA ASP A 34 1.07 -23.93 -24.18
C ASP A 34 2.41 -24.40 -24.74
N TYR A 35 3.50 -24.29 -23.96
CA TYR A 35 4.82 -24.72 -24.39
C TYR A 35 4.87 -26.24 -24.65
N TYR A 36 4.40 -27.07 -23.72
CA TYR A 36 4.45 -28.52 -23.90
C TYR A 36 3.51 -29.03 -24.99
N ALA A 37 2.38 -28.35 -25.22
CA ALA A 37 1.50 -28.67 -26.34
C ALA A 37 2.21 -28.50 -27.69
N GLU A 38 3.00 -27.43 -27.86
CA GLU A 38 3.80 -27.21 -29.07
C GLU A 38 5.00 -28.16 -29.16
N VAL A 39 5.68 -28.43 -28.05
CA VAL A 39 6.77 -29.43 -28.01
C VAL A 39 6.28 -30.81 -28.44
N ASP A 40 5.08 -31.22 -28.01
CA ASP A 40 4.51 -32.52 -28.37
C ASP A 40 4.19 -32.62 -29.86
N LYS A 41 3.76 -31.51 -30.50
CA LYS A 41 3.61 -31.45 -31.96
C LYS A 41 4.96 -31.69 -32.66
N ILE A 42 6.02 -31.02 -32.21
CA ILE A 42 7.39 -31.21 -32.76
C ILE A 42 7.86 -32.66 -32.55
N LYS A 43 7.60 -33.25 -31.39
CA LYS A 43 8.02 -34.63 -31.08
C LYS A 43 7.32 -35.66 -31.97
N ARG A 44 6.03 -35.47 -32.24
CA ARG A 44 5.18 -36.39 -33.03
C ARG A 44 5.34 -36.22 -34.53
N ASP A 45 5.92 -35.12 -34.99
CA ASP A 45 6.24 -34.89 -36.40
C ASP A 45 7.20 -35.98 -36.91
N ARG A 46 6.75 -36.76 -37.90
CA ARG A 46 7.51 -37.88 -38.48
C ARG A 46 8.46 -37.41 -39.58
N ASP A 47 8.29 -36.19 -40.07
CA ASP A 47 9.08 -35.62 -41.17
C ASP A 47 10.36 -34.94 -40.66
N LEU A 48 10.50 -34.80 -39.34
CA LEU A 48 11.68 -34.21 -38.70
C LEU A 48 12.67 -35.26 -38.20
N THR A 49 13.94 -35.05 -38.55
CA THR A 49 15.07 -35.77 -37.95
C THR A 49 15.26 -35.35 -36.48
N PRO A 50 15.97 -36.15 -35.66
CA PRO A 50 16.27 -35.78 -34.28
C PRO A 50 16.96 -34.41 -34.13
N ALA A 51 17.90 -34.09 -35.02
CA ALA A 51 18.57 -32.80 -35.03
C ALA A 51 17.62 -31.65 -35.37
N ALA A 52 16.73 -31.84 -36.36
CA ALA A 52 15.74 -30.83 -36.73
C ALA A 52 14.69 -30.60 -35.62
N LYS A 53 14.34 -31.65 -34.85
CA LYS A 53 13.47 -31.53 -33.67
C LYS A 53 14.11 -30.71 -32.57
N ALA A 54 15.39 -30.96 -32.27
CA ALA A 54 16.15 -30.19 -31.29
C ALA A 54 16.22 -28.71 -31.66
N TYR A 55 16.56 -28.40 -32.91
CA TYR A 55 16.61 -27.02 -33.42
C TYR A 55 15.26 -26.31 -33.34
N LYS A 56 14.15 -26.98 -33.72
CA LYS A 56 12.81 -26.40 -33.58
C LYS A 56 12.39 -26.19 -32.13
N GLN A 57 12.82 -27.05 -31.20
CA GLN A 57 12.56 -26.86 -29.77
C GLN A 57 13.31 -25.65 -29.21
N GLU A 58 14.54 -25.42 -29.63
CA GLU A 58 15.33 -24.23 -29.26
C GLU A 58 14.66 -22.93 -29.74
N GLN A 59 14.25 -22.87 -31.02
CA GLN A 59 13.48 -21.73 -31.55
C GLN A 59 12.15 -21.53 -30.81
N LEU A 60 11.48 -22.63 -30.46
CA LEU A 60 10.23 -22.56 -29.70
C LEU A 60 10.48 -21.98 -28.30
N GLN A 61 11.54 -22.41 -27.62
CA GLN A 61 11.92 -21.92 -26.30
C GLN A 61 12.23 -20.42 -26.33
N GLU A 62 12.97 -19.94 -27.33
CA GLU A 62 13.27 -18.53 -27.51
C GLU A 62 12.01 -17.68 -27.75
N LYS A 63 11.15 -18.12 -28.69
CA LYS A 63 9.88 -17.46 -29.00
C LYS A 63 8.96 -17.38 -27.78
N PHE A 64 8.83 -18.48 -27.04
CA PHE A 64 8.02 -18.53 -25.82
C PHE A 64 8.65 -17.71 -24.69
N GLY A 65 9.98 -17.70 -24.57
CA GLY A 65 10.71 -16.85 -23.64
C GLY A 65 10.42 -15.36 -23.86
N LYS A 66 10.51 -14.88 -25.11
CA LYS A 66 10.19 -13.50 -25.48
C LYS A 66 8.74 -13.14 -25.09
N ARG A 67 7.78 -13.96 -25.51
CA ARG A 67 6.35 -13.79 -25.18
C ARG A 67 6.10 -13.77 -23.67
N LEU A 68 6.78 -14.64 -22.91
CA LEU A 68 6.67 -14.67 -21.47
C LEU A 68 7.13 -13.33 -20.88
N PHE A 69 8.32 -12.85 -21.24
CA PHE A 69 8.84 -11.58 -20.69
C PHE A 69 7.96 -10.38 -21.04
N GLU A 70 7.30 -10.36 -22.21
CA GLU A 70 6.28 -9.36 -22.55
C GLU A 70 5.10 -9.39 -21.57
N VAL A 71 4.55 -10.58 -21.28
CA VAL A 71 3.46 -10.76 -20.29
C VAL A 71 3.90 -10.35 -18.88
N LEU A 72 5.13 -10.70 -18.49
CA LEU A 72 5.66 -10.32 -17.17
C LEU A 72 5.87 -8.80 -17.05
N ALA A 73 6.32 -8.15 -18.13
CA ALA A 73 6.46 -6.70 -18.18
C ALA A 73 5.09 -6.01 -18.06
N GLU A 74 4.06 -6.53 -18.73
CA GLU A 74 2.69 -6.04 -18.61
C GLU A 74 2.15 -6.21 -17.19
N GLN A 75 2.32 -7.39 -16.57
CA GLN A 75 1.92 -7.65 -15.18
C GLN A 75 2.57 -6.65 -14.21
N LYS A 76 3.87 -6.39 -14.37
CA LYS A 76 4.62 -5.45 -13.53
C LYS A 76 4.18 -4.01 -13.76
N ALA A 77 3.96 -3.61 -15.00
CA ALA A 77 3.44 -2.28 -15.35
C ALA A 77 2.04 -2.06 -14.75
N ASP A 78 1.17 -3.06 -14.82
CA ASP A 78 -0.17 -2.98 -14.24
C ASP A 78 -0.16 -2.93 -12.72
N TYR A 79 0.73 -3.68 -12.07
CA TYR A 79 0.92 -3.56 -10.62
C TYR A 79 1.40 -2.16 -10.23
N LYS A 80 2.37 -1.60 -10.97
CA LYS A 80 2.86 -0.25 -10.72
C LYS A 80 1.75 0.80 -10.84
N LYS A 81 0.88 0.70 -11.86
CA LYS A 81 -0.29 1.58 -11.99
C LYS A 81 -1.23 1.46 -10.78
N VAL A 82 -1.47 0.25 -10.28
CA VAL A 82 -2.31 0.02 -9.10
C VAL A 82 -1.68 0.62 -7.84
N VAL A 83 -0.37 0.44 -7.64
CA VAL A 83 0.39 1.04 -6.54
C VAL A 83 0.27 2.57 -6.59
N GLU A 84 0.53 3.19 -7.74
CA GLU A 84 0.47 4.65 -7.91
C GLU A 84 -0.94 5.19 -7.62
N GLN A 85 -1.98 4.52 -8.12
CA GLN A 85 -3.37 4.90 -7.86
C GLN A 85 -3.72 4.78 -6.37
N ALA A 86 -3.37 3.67 -5.74
CA ALA A 86 -3.65 3.42 -4.33
C ALA A 86 -2.90 4.39 -3.42
N GLN A 87 -1.61 4.62 -3.68
CA GLN A 87 -0.78 5.56 -2.92
C GLN A 87 -1.32 6.98 -3.07
N LYS A 88 -1.62 7.43 -4.29
CA LYS A 88 -2.17 8.77 -4.52
C LYS A 88 -3.49 8.98 -3.80
N LEU A 89 -4.42 8.02 -3.90
CA LEU A 89 -5.71 8.10 -3.22
C LEU A 89 -5.54 8.07 -1.70
N ALA A 90 -4.75 7.13 -1.18
CA ALA A 90 -4.51 7.01 0.26
C ALA A 90 -3.84 8.25 0.84
N GLN A 91 -2.84 8.80 0.16
CA GLN A 91 -2.20 10.07 0.55
C GLN A 91 -3.23 11.19 0.54
N THR A 92 -4.05 11.29 -0.50
CA THR A 92 -5.13 12.30 -0.58
C THR A 92 -6.07 12.20 0.62
N ILE A 93 -6.54 11.00 0.97
CA ILE A 93 -7.43 10.77 2.13
C ILE A 93 -6.75 11.15 3.45
N GLN A 94 -5.46 10.84 3.61
CA GLN A 94 -4.72 11.18 4.82
C GLN A 94 -4.45 12.69 4.96
N THR A 95 -4.21 13.39 3.85
CA THR A 95 -3.89 14.82 3.86
C THR A 95 -5.13 15.71 3.78
N THR A 96 -6.25 15.20 3.31
CA THR A 96 -7.49 15.98 3.20
C THR A 96 -8.00 16.31 4.61
N PRO A 97 -8.21 17.59 4.95
CA PRO A 97 -8.80 17.99 6.21
C PRO A 97 -10.20 17.39 6.38
N HIS A 98 -10.61 17.10 7.61
CA HIS A 98 -12.00 16.71 7.87
C HIS A 98 -12.94 17.87 7.55
N ASP A 99 -14.14 17.53 7.07
CA ASP A 99 -15.17 18.52 6.81
C ASP A 99 -15.62 19.21 8.10
N LYS A 100 -15.78 20.54 8.00
CA LYS A 100 -16.32 21.33 9.09
C LYS A 100 -17.77 20.91 9.37
N PRO A 101 -18.16 20.69 10.65
CA PRO A 101 -19.55 20.45 11.01
C PRO A 101 -20.46 21.57 10.51
N LYS A 102 -21.66 21.22 10.05
CA LYS A 102 -22.64 22.18 9.53
C LYS A 102 -23.27 23.06 10.63
N ASP A 103 -23.12 22.67 11.89
CA ASP A 103 -23.63 23.41 13.03
C ASP A 103 -22.64 24.52 13.42
N ASP A 104 -22.90 25.74 12.92
CA ASP A 104 -22.09 26.92 13.19
C ASP A 104 -22.03 27.29 14.67
N LEU A 105 -23.07 26.99 15.45
CA LEU A 105 -23.07 27.26 16.89
C LEU A 105 -22.11 26.31 17.62
N LYS A 106 -22.19 25.01 17.31
CA LYS A 106 -21.27 24.00 17.86
C LYS A 106 -19.81 24.33 17.53
N VAL A 107 -19.55 24.77 16.30
CA VAL A 107 -18.23 25.23 15.87
C VAL A 107 -17.76 26.43 16.68
N LYS A 108 -18.58 27.49 16.80
CA LYS A 108 -18.19 28.69 17.56
C LYS A 108 -17.92 28.38 19.03
N LEU A 109 -18.77 27.56 19.64
CA LEU A 109 -18.57 27.09 21.01
C LEU A 109 -17.24 26.33 21.16
N PHE A 110 -16.92 25.46 20.21
CA PHE A 110 -15.62 24.79 20.19
C PHE A 110 -14.46 25.78 20.07
N GLU A 111 -14.54 26.76 19.16
CA GLU A 111 -13.50 27.78 18.93
C GLU A 111 -13.27 28.65 20.18
N ASP A 112 -14.34 29.06 20.85
CA ASP A 112 -14.26 29.84 22.11
C ASP A 112 -13.68 28.99 23.25
N GLU A 113 -14.14 27.75 23.40
CA GLU A 113 -13.70 26.87 24.49
C GLU A 113 -12.26 26.37 24.31
N ILE A 114 -11.81 26.09 23.08
CA ILE A 114 -10.42 25.70 22.84
C ILE A 114 -9.46 26.87 23.13
N ALA A 115 -9.84 28.10 22.78
CA ALA A 115 -9.06 29.30 23.10
C ALA A 115 -9.00 29.53 24.62
N SER A 116 -10.12 29.31 25.31
CA SER A 116 -10.18 29.34 26.77
C SER A 116 -9.29 28.28 27.41
N LEU A 117 -9.28 27.05 26.87
CA LEU A 117 -8.43 25.95 27.33
C LEU A 117 -6.93 26.23 27.13
N VAL A 118 -6.55 26.81 25.99
CA VAL A 118 -5.17 27.25 25.75
C VAL A 118 -4.75 28.27 26.80
N THR A 119 -5.61 29.25 27.06
CA THR A 119 -5.35 30.30 28.05
C THR A 119 -5.25 29.73 29.47
N SER A 120 -6.17 28.83 29.84
CA SER A 120 -6.20 28.24 31.18
C SER A 120 -5.03 27.29 31.43
N THR A 121 -4.60 26.53 30.41
CA THR A 121 -3.39 25.67 30.51
C THR A 121 -2.12 26.49 30.58
N MET A 122 -2.04 27.62 29.86
CA MET A 122 -0.90 28.53 29.89
C MET A 122 -0.74 29.25 31.24
N LEU A 123 -1.85 29.66 31.86
CA LEU A 123 -1.87 30.34 33.17
C LEU A 123 -1.98 29.35 34.34
N GLY A 124 -2.09 28.05 34.05
CA GLY A 124 -2.29 27.01 35.03
C GLY A 124 -1.07 26.85 35.95
N THR A 125 -1.30 26.51 37.21
CA THR A 125 -0.25 26.24 38.20
C THR A 125 -0.17 24.76 38.58
N ASN A 126 -1.03 23.92 38.03
CA ASN A 126 -1.12 22.49 38.33
C ASN A 126 -1.24 21.68 37.04
N ALA A 127 -0.19 20.93 36.72
CA ALA A 127 -0.12 20.12 35.51
C ALA A 127 -1.22 19.06 35.44
N GLY A 128 -1.54 18.39 36.57
CA GLY A 128 -2.59 17.38 36.64
C GLY A 128 -3.97 17.92 36.27
N ARG A 129 -4.35 19.09 36.80
CA ARG A 129 -5.63 19.75 36.46
C ARG A 129 -5.68 20.17 34.99
N SER A 130 -4.57 20.63 34.43
CA SER A 130 -4.51 20.99 33.01
C SER A 130 -4.63 19.77 32.10
N ILE A 131 -4.08 18.62 32.50
CA ILE A 131 -4.26 17.34 31.80
C ILE A 131 -5.72 16.87 31.89
N GLU A 132 -6.32 16.94 33.06
CA GLU A 132 -7.73 16.57 33.28
C GLU A 132 -8.67 17.43 32.43
N ALA A 133 -8.47 18.76 32.44
CA ALA A 133 -9.26 19.68 31.61
C ALA A 133 -9.10 19.40 30.10
N LEU A 134 -7.90 19.00 29.66
CA LEU A 134 -7.67 18.59 28.28
C LEU A 134 -8.41 17.29 27.95
N ASP A 135 -8.37 16.30 28.85
CA ASP A 135 -9.08 15.02 28.66
C ASP A 135 -10.60 15.21 28.61
N ASP A 136 -11.15 16.06 29.48
CA ASP A 136 -12.58 16.44 29.49
C ASP A 136 -12.97 17.14 28.18
N PHE A 137 -12.13 18.05 27.69
CA PHE A 137 -12.37 18.74 26.42
C PHE A 137 -12.41 17.76 25.24
N ILE A 138 -11.52 16.76 25.26
CA ILE A 138 -11.53 15.67 24.27
C ILE A 138 -12.76 14.79 24.44
N GLY A 139 -13.20 14.51 25.66
CA GLY A 139 -14.45 13.79 25.92
C GLY A 139 -15.67 14.51 25.34
N LYS A 140 -15.67 15.85 25.37
CA LYS A 140 -16.78 16.68 24.88
C LYS A 140 -16.82 16.82 23.35
N TYR A 141 -15.68 17.02 22.70
CA TYR A 141 -15.61 17.34 21.27
C TYR A 141 -14.95 16.27 20.40
N GLY A 142 -14.20 15.35 21.01
CA GLY A 142 -13.34 14.41 20.30
C GLY A 142 -14.09 13.41 19.43
N ASP A 143 -15.37 13.12 19.66
CA ASP A 143 -16.13 12.22 18.78
C ASP A 143 -16.33 12.78 17.35
N GLU A 144 -16.13 14.08 17.16
CA GLU A 144 -16.18 14.72 15.85
C GLU A 144 -14.75 14.80 15.24
N PRO A 145 -14.46 14.15 14.10
CA PRO A 145 -13.11 14.12 13.53
C PRO A 145 -12.52 15.50 13.23
N TYR A 146 -13.35 16.47 12.82
CA TYR A 146 -12.92 17.85 12.61
C TYR A 146 -12.37 18.49 13.89
N PHE A 147 -13.10 18.39 15.00
CA PHE A 147 -12.64 18.95 16.28
C PHE A 147 -11.45 18.20 16.83
N ALA A 148 -11.45 16.86 16.74
CA ALA A 148 -10.29 16.05 17.13
C ALA A 148 -9.01 16.46 16.37
N GLN A 149 -9.12 16.78 15.08
CA GLN A 149 -7.98 17.23 14.27
C GLN A 149 -7.45 18.60 14.71
N GLN A 150 -8.35 19.52 15.08
CA GLN A 150 -7.99 20.82 15.64
C GLN A 150 -7.35 20.69 17.03
N ILE A 151 -7.83 19.77 17.86
CA ILE A 151 -7.20 19.45 19.15
C ILE A 151 -5.80 18.88 18.90
N LYS A 152 -5.66 17.95 17.95
CA LYS A 152 -4.35 17.35 17.59
C LYS A 152 -3.35 18.41 17.13
N SER A 153 -3.78 19.38 16.32
CA SER A 153 -2.88 20.43 15.82
C SER A 153 -2.40 21.37 16.93
N GLN A 154 -3.22 21.61 17.95
CA GLN A 154 -2.85 22.42 19.12
C GLN A 154 -2.20 21.61 20.26
N PHE A 155 -2.17 20.28 20.16
CA PHE A 155 -1.60 19.40 21.18
C PHE A 155 -0.15 19.74 21.57
N PRO A 156 0.76 20.11 20.65
CA PRO A 156 2.11 20.53 21.04
C PRO A 156 2.12 21.73 21.98
N GLN A 157 1.20 22.69 21.78
CA GLN A 157 1.06 23.85 22.65
C GLN A 157 0.55 23.43 24.04
N PHE A 158 -0.49 22.58 24.11
CA PHE A 158 -0.99 22.06 25.38
C PHE A 158 0.08 21.27 26.14
N ALA A 159 0.81 20.39 25.45
CA ALA A 159 1.89 19.62 26.05
C ALA A 159 3.01 20.52 26.57
N SER A 160 3.38 21.57 25.81
CA SER A 160 4.37 22.55 26.25
C SER A 160 3.91 23.33 27.48
N ASN A 161 2.65 23.76 27.52
CA ASN A 161 2.10 24.48 28.67
C ASN A 161 2.14 23.60 29.94
N VAL A 162 1.65 22.37 29.84
CA VAL A 162 1.61 21.41 30.97
C VAL A 162 3.02 21.06 31.45
N LEU A 163 3.94 20.75 30.54
CA LEU A 163 5.31 20.39 30.89
C LEU A 163 6.15 21.58 31.36
N GLY A 164 5.73 22.81 31.02
CA GLY A 164 6.29 24.06 31.54
C GLY A 164 5.95 24.28 33.02
N ILE A 165 4.80 23.77 33.48
CA ILE A 165 4.44 23.76 34.91
C ILE A 165 5.27 22.71 35.65
N GLU A 166 5.24 21.46 35.15
CA GLU A 166 5.94 20.33 35.79
C GLU A 166 6.34 19.25 34.76
N SER A 167 7.65 19.14 34.51
CA SER A 167 8.21 18.17 33.56
C SER A 167 8.51 16.81 34.19
N SER A 168 7.50 16.16 34.77
CA SER A 168 7.64 14.82 35.36
C SER A 168 7.43 13.70 34.31
N PRO A 169 8.08 12.53 34.47
CA PRO A 169 7.81 11.35 33.63
C PRO A 169 6.33 10.94 33.63
N GLN A 170 5.65 11.11 34.77
CA GLN A 170 4.23 10.81 34.93
C GLN A 170 3.37 11.72 34.04
N ASN A 171 3.63 13.03 34.04
CA ASN A 171 2.89 13.98 33.20
C ASN A 171 3.14 13.73 31.71
N ARG A 172 4.37 13.36 31.33
CA ARG A 172 4.70 12.97 29.95
C ARG A 172 3.92 11.73 29.51
N PHE A 173 3.84 10.72 30.38
CA PHE A 173 3.07 9.51 30.10
C PHE A 173 1.57 9.80 29.98
N ALA A 174 1.02 10.61 30.88
CA ALA A 174 -0.38 11.03 30.83
C ALA A 174 -0.69 11.79 29.53
N LEU A 175 0.14 12.76 29.14
CA LEU A 175 0.00 13.46 27.85
C LEU A 175 0.10 12.51 26.66
N SER A 176 0.99 11.51 26.69
CA SER A 176 1.05 10.49 25.64
C SER A 176 -0.28 9.74 25.50
N LYS A 177 -0.93 9.39 26.61
CA LYS A 177 -2.24 8.71 26.59
C LYS A 177 -3.35 9.60 26.05
N VAL A 178 -3.32 10.88 26.38
CA VAL A 178 -4.26 11.86 25.85
C VAL A 178 -4.05 12.03 24.34
N LEU A 179 -2.80 12.13 23.88
CA LEU A 179 -2.48 12.21 22.45
C LEU A 179 -2.99 10.98 21.70
N GLU A 180 -2.69 9.76 22.19
CA GLU A 180 -3.18 8.51 21.62
C GLU A 180 -4.72 8.52 21.47
N ARG A 181 -5.43 9.03 22.48
CA ARG A 181 -6.89 9.16 22.45
C ARG A 181 -7.34 10.13 21.35
N VAL A 182 -6.75 11.31 21.25
CA VAL A 182 -7.05 12.27 20.17
C VAL A 182 -6.78 11.66 18.80
N GLU A 183 -5.66 10.95 18.64
CA GLU A 183 -5.31 10.32 17.37
C GLU A 183 -6.30 9.23 16.95
N SER A 184 -6.79 8.44 17.91
CA SER A 184 -7.83 7.45 17.66
C SER A 184 -9.12 8.07 17.13
N LYS A 185 -9.43 9.30 17.57
CA LYS A 185 -10.64 10.04 17.19
C LYS A 185 -10.51 10.75 15.83
N VAL A 186 -9.30 11.14 15.46
CA VAL A 186 -8.97 11.69 14.13
C VAL A 186 -8.98 10.60 13.05
N THR A 187 -8.77 9.34 13.43
CA THR A 187 -8.66 8.23 12.50
C THR A 187 -10.05 7.75 12.09
N THR A 188 -10.55 8.27 10.97
CA THR A 188 -11.79 7.78 10.34
C THR A 188 -11.60 6.41 9.70
N PRO A 189 -12.67 5.64 9.44
CA PRO A 189 -12.59 4.39 8.68
C PRO A 189 -11.88 4.55 7.33
N GLU A 190 -12.11 5.67 6.64
CA GLU A 190 -11.44 5.99 5.38
C GLU A 190 -9.92 6.16 5.55
N ARG A 191 -9.48 6.89 6.59
CA ARG A 191 -8.05 7.07 6.89
C ARG A 191 -7.39 5.78 7.36
N ALA A 192 -8.10 4.94 8.10
CA ALA A 192 -7.63 3.61 8.48
C ALA A 192 -7.42 2.74 7.23
N LYS A 193 -8.38 2.73 6.29
CA LYS A 193 -8.25 2.01 5.01
C LYS A 193 -7.11 2.56 4.15
N ALA A 194 -6.93 3.89 4.13
CA ALA A 194 -5.80 4.52 3.45
C ALA A 194 -4.45 4.07 4.04
N ALA A 195 -4.34 3.99 5.37
CA ALA A 195 -3.14 3.48 6.03
C ALA A 195 -2.89 2.00 5.73
N GLU A 196 -3.94 1.17 5.71
CA GLU A 196 -3.87 -0.23 5.30
C GLU A 196 -3.35 -0.36 3.86
N ALA A 197 -3.89 0.43 2.93
CA ALA A 197 -3.46 0.43 1.53
C ALA A 197 -1.98 0.81 1.39
N LEU A 198 -1.53 1.87 2.08
CA LEU A 198 -0.11 2.26 2.07
C LEU A 198 0.78 1.16 2.66
N GLY A 199 0.34 0.48 3.72
CA GLY A 199 1.05 -0.65 4.31
C GLY A 199 1.14 -1.85 3.37
N PHE A 200 0.05 -2.17 2.66
CA PHE A 200 0.00 -3.28 1.72
C PHE A 200 0.93 -3.08 0.52
N PHE A 201 0.88 -1.89 -0.09
CA PHE A 201 1.68 -1.58 -1.29
C PHE A 201 3.13 -1.20 -0.96
N GLY A 202 3.40 -0.68 0.24
CA GLY A 202 4.73 -0.26 0.66
C GLY A 202 5.37 0.66 -0.38
N ASN A 203 6.61 0.31 -0.78
CA ASN A 203 7.37 1.04 -1.81
C ASN A 203 7.05 0.60 -3.25
N GLY A 204 6.12 -0.35 -3.43
CA GLY A 204 5.80 -0.92 -4.74
C GLY A 204 6.83 -1.91 -5.30
N ASP A 205 7.89 -2.22 -4.55
CA ASP A 205 8.88 -3.23 -4.93
C ASP A 205 8.38 -4.61 -4.51
N VAL A 206 8.05 -5.45 -5.49
CA VAL A 206 7.50 -6.78 -5.26
C VAL A 206 8.18 -7.82 -6.13
N LYS A 207 8.45 -8.99 -5.52
CA LYS A 207 8.95 -10.18 -6.23
C LYS A 207 7.77 -11.07 -6.58
N PHE A 208 7.31 -11.01 -7.83
CA PHE A 208 6.23 -11.84 -8.37
C PHE A 208 6.61 -13.33 -8.47
N TYR A 209 7.89 -13.59 -8.75
CA TYR A 209 8.44 -14.94 -8.91
C TYR A 209 9.63 -15.15 -7.96
N PRO A 210 9.39 -15.35 -6.66
CA PRO A 210 10.45 -15.69 -5.72
C PRO A 210 11.12 -17.02 -6.10
N GLU A 211 12.46 -17.04 -6.02
CA GLU A 211 13.24 -18.25 -6.30
C GLU A 211 12.81 -19.42 -5.41
N GLY A 212 12.75 -20.61 -6.00
CA GLY A 212 12.36 -21.85 -5.30
C GLY A 212 10.86 -22.08 -5.17
N LEU A 213 10.00 -21.10 -5.51
CA LEU A 213 8.56 -21.32 -5.55
C LEU A 213 8.11 -22.01 -6.84
N ALA A 214 6.95 -22.68 -6.79
CA ALA A 214 6.42 -23.45 -7.90
C ALA A 214 6.30 -22.67 -9.23
N PRO A 215 5.81 -21.40 -9.25
CA PRO A 215 5.76 -20.62 -10.50
C PRO A 215 7.15 -20.36 -11.11
N TYR A 216 8.13 -20.03 -10.25
CA TYR A 216 9.51 -19.81 -10.67
C TYR A 216 10.12 -21.09 -11.26
N ASN A 217 10.01 -22.20 -10.53
CA ASN A 217 10.57 -23.48 -10.95
C ASN A 217 9.93 -24.00 -12.26
N ALA A 218 8.62 -23.82 -12.43
CA ALA A 218 7.90 -24.23 -13.64
C ALA A 218 8.41 -23.48 -14.88
N ILE A 219 8.61 -22.17 -14.75
CA ILE A 219 9.14 -21.34 -15.83
C ILE A 219 10.62 -21.66 -16.09
N GLN A 220 11.43 -21.77 -15.04
CA GLN A 220 12.87 -22.07 -15.16
C GLN A 220 13.14 -23.38 -15.91
N GLN A 221 12.31 -24.40 -15.72
CA GLN A 221 12.43 -25.68 -16.44
C GLN A 221 12.30 -25.55 -17.96
N ILE A 222 11.65 -24.49 -18.43
CA ILE A 222 11.38 -24.26 -19.85
C ILE A 222 12.39 -23.29 -20.43
N ILE A 223 12.54 -22.10 -19.83
CA ILE A 223 13.39 -21.03 -20.40
C ILE A 223 14.87 -21.15 -19.98
N GLY A 224 15.19 -22.03 -19.02
CA GLY A 224 16.54 -22.19 -18.49
C GLY A 224 16.87 -21.23 -17.35
N ARG A 225 17.98 -21.51 -16.66
CA ARG A 225 18.39 -20.80 -15.44
C ARG A 225 18.79 -19.34 -15.71
N ASP A 226 19.48 -19.10 -16.83
CA ASP A 226 20.00 -17.78 -17.16
C ASP A 226 18.91 -16.78 -17.54
N ALA A 227 17.83 -17.24 -18.18
CA ALA A 227 16.66 -16.42 -18.43
C ALA A 227 15.81 -16.25 -17.16
N ALA A 228 15.65 -17.30 -16.35
CA ALA A 228 14.82 -17.27 -15.14
C ALA A 228 15.25 -16.21 -14.09
N ARG A 229 16.53 -15.81 -14.07
CA ARG A 229 17.00 -14.74 -13.18
C ARG A 229 16.33 -13.38 -13.45
N TYR A 230 15.77 -13.18 -14.64
CA TYR A 230 15.11 -11.94 -15.04
C TYR A 230 13.59 -11.94 -14.82
N LEU A 231 12.99 -12.98 -14.22
CA LEU A 231 11.53 -13.06 -14.07
C LEU A 231 10.92 -11.92 -13.24
N ASN A 232 11.67 -11.31 -12.33
CA ASN A 232 11.23 -10.13 -11.56
C ASN A 232 11.69 -8.79 -12.20
N GLU A 233 12.53 -8.87 -13.23
CA GLU A 233 13.10 -7.74 -13.96
C GLU A 233 12.91 -7.95 -15.47
N PRO A 234 11.65 -8.15 -15.92
CA PRO A 234 11.36 -8.51 -17.31
C PRO A 234 11.82 -7.45 -18.31
N GLU A 235 11.89 -6.17 -17.90
CA GLU A 235 12.36 -5.09 -18.75
C GLU A 235 13.82 -5.29 -19.20
N LYS A 236 14.67 -5.81 -18.30
CA LYS A 236 16.08 -6.12 -18.63
C LYS A 236 16.21 -7.32 -19.56
N ALA A 237 15.27 -8.26 -19.50
CA ALA A 237 15.26 -9.41 -20.41
C ALA A 237 14.82 -9.01 -21.83
N VAL A 238 13.82 -8.14 -21.97
CA VAL A 238 13.37 -7.68 -23.30
C VAL A 238 14.47 -6.91 -24.03
N GLU A 239 15.26 -6.09 -23.33
CA GLU A 239 16.42 -5.37 -23.90
C GLU A 239 17.55 -6.30 -24.39
N LEU A 240 17.75 -7.44 -23.72
CA LEU A 240 18.75 -8.43 -24.12
C LEU A 240 18.29 -9.26 -25.33
N ILE A 241 16.98 -9.44 -25.50
CA ILE A 241 16.41 -10.17 -26.65
C ILE A 241 16.35 -9.28 -27.89
N SER A 242 16.13 -7.97 -27.75
CA SER A 242 16.04 -7.03 -28.88
C SER A 242 17.40 -6.60 -29.46
N THR A 243 18.51 -6.84 -28.74
CA THR A 243 19.87 -6.52 -29.19
C THR A 243 20.57 -7.69 -29.88
N ALA A 244 19.94 -8.87 -29.92
CA ALA A 244 20.45 -10.07 -30.59
C ALA A 244 19.84 -10.31 -32.00
N GLU A 245 18.87 -9.49 -32.42
CA GLU A 245 18.32 -9.40 -33.78
C GLU A 245 19.18 -8.48 -34.67
#